data_AF-A0A350YNZ1-F1
#
_entry.id   AF-A0A350YNZ1-F1
#
_cell.length_a   1.000
_cell.length_b   1.000
_cell.length_c   1.000
_cell.angle_alpha   90.00
_cell.angle_beta   90.00
_cell.angle_gamma   90.00
#
_symmetry.space_group_name_H-M   'P 1'
#
loop_
_entity.id
_entity.type
_entity.pdbx_description
1 polymer ?
#
loop_
_entity_poly.entity_id
_entity_poly.type
_entity_poly.pdbx_seq_one_letter_code
_entity_poly.pdbx_strand_id
1 'polypeptide(L)' 'AMAREVNSKGYHYAYPANPELCIGCANCAIVCPDGVITVYKTKV' A
#
# COMPACT_ATOMS: atom_id res chain seq x y z
N ALA A 1 -4.06 7.93 10.23
CA ALA A 1 -2.76 8.13 10.90
C ALA A 1 -1.67 7.54 10.02
N MET A 2 -0.48 8.15 9.94
CA MET A 2 0.65 7.62 9.17
C MET A 2 1.38 6.51 9.94
N ALA A 3 2.05 5.60 9.23
CA ALA A 3 2.89 4.57 9.85
C ALA A 3 3.98 5.22 10.72
N ARG A 4 4.41 4.57 11.80
CA ARG A 4 5.51 5.10 12.64
C ARG A 4 6.88 4.85 12.04
N GLU A 5 7.01 3.73 11.34
CA GLU A 5 8.26 3.28 10.74
C GLU A 5 8.38 3.75 9.29
N VAL A 6 9.61 3.85 8.81
CA VAL A 6 9.97 4.32 7.47
C VAL A 6 10.91 3.34 6.79
N ASN A 7 10.86 3.28 5.45
CA ASN A 7 11.82 2.53 4.65
C ASN A 7 13.19 3.22 4.57
N SER A 8 14.14 2.62 3.86
CA SER A 8 15.49 3.18 3.63
C SER A 8 15.52 4.52 2.89
N LYS A 9 14.41 4.91 2.26
CA LYS A 9 14.23 6.20 1.57
C LYS A 9 13.46 7.24 2.41
N GLY A 10 13.09 6.92 3.65
CA GLY A 10 12.37 7.83 4.56
C GLY A 10 10.86 7.90 4.33
N TYR A 11 10.27 7.01 3.53
CA TYR A 11 8.83 6.96 3.31
C TYR A 11 8.17 6.06 4.36
N HIS A 12 7.08 6.55 4.95
CA HIS A 12 6.23 5.74 5.81
C HIS A 12 5.66 4.54 5.06
N TYR A 13 5.66 3.37 5.69
CA TYR A 13 5.13 2.17 5.07
C TYR A 13 3.65 2.34 4.71
N ALA A 14 3.32 2.04 3.46
CA ALA A 14 1.94 1.93 3.01
C ALA A 14 1.40 0.55 3.42
N TYR A 15 0.28 0.54 4.13
CA TYR A 15 -0.42 -0.67 4.56
C TYR A 15 -1.93 -0.45 4.46
N PRO A 16 -2.72 -1.52 4.28
CA PRO A 16 -4.17 -1.41 4.26
C PRO A 16 -4.68 -1.16 5.68
N ALA A 17 -4.96 0.11 6.01
CA ALA A 17 -5.51 0.47 7.32
C ALA A 17 -6.93 -0.12 7.54
N ASN A 18 -7.68 -0.30 6.45
CA ASN A 18 -9.02 -0.89 6.41
C ASN A 18 -9.09 -1.88 5.23
N PRO A 19 -8.53 -3.09 5.37
CA PRO A 19 -8.47 -4.07 4.29
C PRO A 19 -9.85 -4.46 3.74
N GLU A 20 -10.90 -4.42 4.56
CA GLU A 20 -12.30 -4.65 4.20
C GLU A 20 -12.86 -3.61 3.22
N LEU A 21 -12.27 -2.40 3.18
CA LEU A 21 -12.65 -1.34 2.25
C LEU A 21 -11.76 -1.30 1.00
N CYS A 22 -10.79 -2.22 0.88
CA CYS A 22 -9.87 -2.24 -0.25
C CYS A 22 -10.59 -2.70 -1.54
N ILE A 23 -10.64 -1.83 -2.54
CA ILE A 23 -11.25 -2.11 -3.85
C ILE A 23 -10.25 -2.61 -4.91
N GLY A 24 -8.98 -2.83 -4.53
CA GLY A 24 -7.93 -3.26 -5.46
C GLY A 24 -7.57 -2.24 -6.54
N CYS A 25 -7.53 -0.95 -6.21
CA CYS A 25 -7.22 0.14 -7.17
C CYS A 25 -5.74 0.29 -7.54
N ALA A 26 -4.83 -0.40 -6.83
CA ALA A 26 -3.37 -0.36 -7.03
C ALA A 26 -2.64 0.96 -6.73
N ASN A 27 -3.32 2.03 -6.27
CA ASN A 27 -2.66 3.29 -5.91
C ASN A 27 -1.55 3.13 -4.86
N CYS A 28 -1.75 2.25 -3.87
CA CYS A 28 -0.72 1.96 -2.86
C CYS A 28 0.56 1.35 -3.48
N ALA A 29 0.42 0.52 -4.52
CA ALA A 29 1.57 -0.03 -5.23
C ALA A 29 2.26 1.00 -6.12
N ILE A 30 1.50 1.86 -6.80
CA ILE A 30 2.04 2.91 -7.69
C ILE A 30 2.84 3.95 -6.91
N VAL A 31 2.34 4.38 -5.74
CA VAL A 31 3.03 5.38 -4.91
C VAL A 31 4.21 4.79 -4.13
N CYS A 32 4.33 3.47 -4.04
CA CYS A 32 5.39 2.82 -3.29
C CYS A 32 6.74 3.04 -4.01
N PRO A 33 7.70 3.76 -3.41
CA PRO A 33 8.97 4.05 -4.06
C PRO A 33 9.87 2.81 -4.21
N ASP A 34 9.56 1.74 -3.49
CA ASP A 34 10.31 0.48 -3.52
C ASP A 34 9.63 -0.59 -4.40
N GLY A 35 8.40 -0.35 -4.86
CA GLY A 35 7.68 -1.31 -5.71
C GLY A 35 7.41 -2.66 -5.04
N VAL A 36 7.36 -2.72 -3.71
CA VAL A 36 7.25 -3.98 -2.94
C VAL A 36 5.80 -4.42 -2.66
N ILE A 37 4.81 -3.70 -3.16
CA ILE A 37 3.38 -3.98 -2.94
C ILE A 37 2.79 -4.61 -4.19
N THR A 38 2.18 -5.79 -4.03
CA THR A 38 1.41 -6.46 -5.09
C THR A 38 -0.08 -6.37 -4.76
N VAL A 39 -0.89 -5.93 -5.72
CA VAL A 39 -2.35 -5.80 -5.55
C VAL A 39 -3.06 -6.78 -6.48
N TYR A 40 -3.94 -7.59 -5.90
CA TYR A 40 -4.78 -8.53 -6.63
C TYR A 40 -6.21 -7.98 -6.70
N LYS A 41 -6.83 -8.11 -7.87
CA LYS A 41 -8.25 -7.78 -8.07
C LYS A 41 -9.00 -9.08 -8.38
N THR A 42 -9.86 -9.50 -7.48
CA THR A 42 -10.76 -10.62 -7.77
C THR A 42 -11.81 -10.16 -8.77
N LYS A 43 -12.04 -10.95 -9.83
CA LYS A 43 -13.22 -10.77 -10.67
C LYS A 43 -14.41 -11.32 -9.88
N VAL A 44 -15.29 -10.42 -9.46
CA VAL A 44 -16.66 -10.75 -9.06
C VAL A 44 -17.53 -10.87 -10.30
#